data_AF-A0A1Q3WMP4-F1
#
_entry.id   AF-A0A1Q3WMP4-F1
#
_cell.length_a   1.000
_cell.length_b   1.000
_cell.length_c   1.000
_cell.angle_alpha   90.00
_cell.angle_beta   90.00
_cell.angle_gamma   90.00
#
_symmetry.space_group_name_H-M   'P 1'
#
loop_
_entity.id
_entity.type
_entity.pdbx_description
1 polymer ?
#
loop_
_entity_poly.entity_id
_entity_poly.type
_entity_poly.pdbx_seq_one_letter_code
_entity_poly.pdbx_strand_id
1 'polypeptide(L)'
;MAIDKAIGYDRQQHNWSSMPTYRCSIEPSAQMPEMSIVDYMLWALQRYILRNEIRFWEAIEHKMVSVLDLYDQENPEGNLYEGVTKPFRLEKAGPFFGQ
;
A
#
# COMPACT_ATOMS: atom_id res chain seq x y z
N MET A 1 1.99 18.14 2.60
CA MET A 1 2.50 16.81 3.03
C MET A 1 1.52 15.74 2.54
N ALA A 2 1.91 14.47 2.41
CA ALA A 2 1.04 13.41 1.87
C ALA A 2 -0.32 13.29 2.62
N ILE A 3 -0.32 13.59 3.92
CA ILE A 3 -1.51 13.65 4.77
C ILE A 3 -2.52 14.71 4.29
N ASP A 4 -2.06 15.93 3.97
CA ASP A 4 -2.95 17.00 3.51
C ASP A 4 -3.64 16.64 2.18
N LYS A 5 -2.92 15.93 1.31
CA LYS A 5 -3.47 15.40 0.05
C LYS A 5 -4.51 14.31 0.29
N ALA A 6 -4.25 13.39 1.23
CA ALA A 6 -5.20 12.34 1.58
C ALA A 6 -6.50 12.92 2.16
N ILE A 7 -6.39 13.87 3.09
CA ILE A 7 -7.55 14.61 3.65
C ILE A 7 -8.31 15.36 2.53
N GLY A 8 -7.59 15.96 1.58
CA GLY A 8 -8.20 16.65 0.45
C GLY A 8 -8.99 15.73 -0.48
N TYR A 9 -8.47 14.54 -0.76
CA TYR A 9 -9.12 13.55 -1.61
C TYR A 9 -10.39 12.97 -0.97
N ASP A 10 -10.28 12.64 0.31
CA ASP A 10 -11.38 12.11 1.11
C ASP A 10 -12.57 13.08 1.21
N ARG A 11 -12.30 14.39 1.36
CA ARG A 11 -13.32 15.45 1.27
C ARG A 11 -14.05 15.52 -0.07
N GLN A 12 -13.41 15.12 -1.17
CA GLN A 12 -14.02 15.17 -2.50
C GLN A 12 -14.89 13.93 -2.78
N GLN A 13 -14.55 12.77 -2.22
CA GLN A 13 -15.28 11.53 -2.47
C GLN A 13 -16.46 11.30 -1.52
N HIS A 14 -16.43 11.86 -0.32
CA HIS A 14 -17.46 11.59 0.68
C HIS A 14 -18.19 12.85 1.16
N ASN A 15 -19.51 12.85 1.01
CA ASN A 15 -20.38 13.93 1.47
C ASN A 15 -20.78 13.72 2.93
N TRP A 16 -19.81 13.75 3.84
CA TRP A 16 -20.06 13.52 5.25
C TRP A 16 -20.74 14.71 5.93
N SER A 17 -21.74 14.42 6.77
CA SER A 17 -22.47 15.43 7.55
C SER A 17 -21.61 16.14 8.61
N SER A 18 -20.50 15.52 9.01
CA SER A 18 -19.49 16.11 9.89
C SER A 18 -18.11 15.69 9.41
N MET A 19 -17.16 16.64 9.38
CA MET A 19 -15.78 16.31 8.98
C MET A 19 -15.11 15.49 10.08
N PRO A 20 -14.50 14.33 9.77
CA PRO A 20 -13.68 13.62 10.73
C PRO A 20 -12.47 14.45 11.10
N THR A 21 -12.13 14.39 12.38
CA THR A 21 -10.94 15.03 12.91
C THR A 21 -9.78 14.05 12.79
N TYR A 22 -8.80 14.39 11.96
CA TYR A 22 -7.59 13.61 11.81
C TYR A 22 -6.56 14.01 12.86
N ARG A 23 -6.01 13.05 13.60
CA ARG A 23 -4.90 13.26 14.53
C ARG A 23 -3.74 12.37 14.12
N CYS A 24 -2.60 12.99 13.82
CA CYS A 24 -1.34 12.30 13.58
C CYS A 24 -0.47 12.48 14.82
N SER A 25 -0.05 11.38 15.45
CA SER A 25 0.92 11.38 16.53
C SER A 25 2.09 10.48 16.16
N ILE A 26 3.27 10.79 16.73
CA ILE A 26 4.46 9.96 16.61
C ILE A 26 4.53 9.14 17.88
N GLU A 27 4.40 7.82 17.74
CA GLU A 27 4.43 6.90 18.88
C GLU A 27 5.70 6.03 18.84
N PRO A 28 6.33 5.74 19.99
CA PRO A 28 7.43 4.80 20.05
C PRO A 28 6.97 3.39 19.65
N SER A 29 7.74 2.72 18.79
CA SER A 29 7.44 1.35 18.34
C SER A 29 7.32 0.34 19.48
N ALA A 30 8.01 0.57 20.61
CA ALA A 30 7.91 -0.25 21.82
C ALA A 30 6.51 -0.23 22.46
N GLN A 31 5.70 0.80 22.20
CA GLN A 31 4.36 0.97 22.77
C GLN A 31 3.25 0.56 21.78
N MET A 32 3.58 0.42 20.48
CA MET A 32 2.65 0.03 19.43
C MET A 32 3.19 -1.16 18.63
N PRO A 33 3.13 -2.38 19.18
CA PRO A 33 3.62 -3.58 18.50
C PRO A 33 2.92 -3.82 17.15
N GLU A 34 1.69 -3.35 16.97
CA GLU A 34 0.96 -3.40 15.70
C GLU A 34 1.68 -2.67 14.56
N MET A 35 2.46 -1.62 14.86
CA MET A 35 3.26 -0.93 13.84
C MET A 35 4.36 -1.82 13.28
N SER A 36 4.89 -2.76 14.06
CA SER A 36 5.88 -3.72 13.56
C SER A 36 5.32 -4.66 12.49
N ILE A 37 4.01 -4.93 12.52
CA ILE A 37 3.33 -5.73 11.49
C ILE A 37 3.27 -4.94 10.18
N VAL A 38 2.89 -3.66 10.25
CA VAL A 38 2.86 -2.75 9.10
C VAL A 38 4.25 -2.58 8.50
N ASP A 39 5.27 -2.41 9.34
CA ASP A 39 6.66 -2.31 8.91
C ASP A 39 7.10 -3.58 8.17
N TYR A 40 6.78 -4.77 8.69
CA TYR A 40 7.10 -6.03 8.03
C TYR A 40 6.37 -6.16 6.69
N MET A 41 5.10 -5.77 6.62
CA MET A 41 4.30 -5.78 5.40
C MET A 41 4.93 -4.91 4.31
N LEU A 42 5.30 -3.68 4.63
CA LEU A 42 5.96 -2.76 3.71
C LEU A 42 7.36 -3.24 3.33
N TRP A 43 8.12 -3.78 4.29
CA TRP A 43 9.45 -4.32 4.06
C TRP A 43 9.43 -5.52 3.10
N ALA A 44 8.50 -6.45 3.26
CA ALA A 44 8.36 -7.62 2.40
C ALA A 44 8.00 -7.21 0.97
N LEU A 45 7.05 -6.29 0.82
CA LEU A 45 6.67 -5.73 -0.49
C LEU A 45 7.85 -5.01 -1.15
N GLN A 46 8.57 -4.16 -0.40
CA GLN A 46 9.74 -3.44 -0.89
C GLN A 46 10.87 -4.38 -1.30
N ARG A 47 11.15 -5.45 -0.54
CA ARG A 47 12.14 -6.46 -0.92
C ARG A 47 11.73 -7.18 -2.20
N TYR A 48 10.45 -7.50 -2.34
CA TYR A 48 9.98 -8.11 -3.58
C TYR A 48 10.25 -7.17 -4.76
N ILE A 49 9.80 -5.91 -4.69
CA ILE A 49 9.99 -4.91 -5.75
C ILE A 49 11.46 -4.62 -6.06
N LEU A 50 12.30 -4.42 -5.04
CA LEU A 50 13.69 -3.96 -5.23
C LEU A 50 14.69 -5.10 -5.47
N ARG A 51 14.43 -6.29 -4.93
CA ARG A 51 15.39 -7.39 -4.87
C ARG A 51 14.87 -8.66 -5.55
N ASN A 52 13.66 -8.63 -6.09
CA ASN A 52 12.98 -9.80 -6.67
C ASN A 52 12.85 -10.97 -5.68
N GLU A 53 12.73 -10.68 -4.39
CA GLU A 53 12.65 -11.70 -3.34
C GLU A 53 11.22 -11.97 -2.90
N ILE A 54 10.52 -12.80 -3.69
CA ILE A 54 9.07 -13.05 -3.53
C ILE A 54 8.69 -13.80 -2.24
N ARG A 55 9.58 -14.66 -1.71
CA ARG A 55 9.29 -15.55 -0.57
C ARG A 55 8.74 -14.84 0.67
N PHE A 56 9.17 -13.60 0.92
CA PHE A 56 8.72 -12.83 2.08
C PHE A 56 7.33 -12.25 1.88
N TRP A 57 7.03 -11.85 0.64
CA TRP A 57 5.71 -11.40 0.22
C TRP A 57 4.69 -12.54 0.26
N GLU A 58 5.00 -13.69 -0.35
CA GLU A 58 4.12 -14.87 -0.35
C GLU A 58 3.74 -15.35 1.06
N ALA A 59 4.66 -15.23 2.01
CA ALA A 59 4.40 -15.60 3.40
C ALA A 59 3.28 -14.77 4.06
N ILE A 60 3.00 -13.56 3.55
CA ILE A 60 1.99 -12.65 4.11
C ILE A 60 0.89 -12.26 3.12
N GLU A 61 1.02 -12.61 1.84
CA GLU A 61 0.12 -12.22 0.75
C GLU A 61 -1.35 -12.56 1.07
N HIS A 62 -1.60 -13.71 1.67
CA HIS A 62 -2.93 -14.17 2.06
C HIS A 62 -3.62 -13.26 3.11
N LYS A 63 -2.87 -12.38 3.79
CA LYS A 63 -3.40 -11.39 4.74
C LYS A 63 -3.71 -10.04 4.09
N MET A 64 -3.31 -9.86 2.83
CA MET A 64 -3.50 -8.61 2.09
C MET A 64 -4.80 -8.67 1.30
N VAL A 65 -5.63 -7.65 1.46
CA VAL A 65 -6.86 -7.50 0.69
C VAL A 65 -6.53 -7.00 -0.71
N SER A 66 -5.73 -5.94 -0.80
CA SER A 66 -5.34 -5.36 -2.08
C SER A 66 -4.02 -4.61 -2.01
N VAL A 67 -3.38 -4.49 -3.17
CA VAL A 67 -2.23 -3.62 -3.42
C VAL A 67 -2.61 -2.69 -4.56
N LEU A 68 -2.39 -1.39 -4.39
CA LEU A 68 -2.66 -0.39 -5.42
C LEU A 68 -1.35 0.28 -5.82
N ASP A 69 -1.00 0.20 -7.09
CA ASP A 69 0.10 0.97 -7.67
C ASP A 69 -0.40 2.34 -8.11
N LEU A 70 -0.03 3.39 -7.38
CA LEU A 70 -0.50 4.74 -7.65
C LEU A 70 0.10 5.35 -8.92
N TYR A 71 1.19 4.79 -9.43
CA TYR A 71 1.98 5.35 -10.52
C TYR A 71 1.79 4.60 -11.84
N ASP A 72 1.30 3.35 -11.79
CA ASP A 72 1.08 2.51 -12.97
C ASP A 72 -0.27 2.77 -13.67
N GLN A 73 -0.59 4.05 -13.90
CA GLN A 73 -1.90 4.46 -14.45
C GLN A 73 -2.15 4.03 -15.90
N GLU A 74 -1.09 3.71 -16.63
CA GLU A 74 -1.15 3.31 -18.04
C GLU A 74 -1.21 1.79 -18.22
N ASN A 75 -1.20 1.01 -17.13
CA ASN A 75 -1.28 -0.44 -17.20
C ASN A 75 -2.64 -0.90 -17.76
N PRO A 76 -2.68 -1.56 -18.93
CA PRO A 76 -3.93 -2.02 -19.53
C PRO A 76 -4.61 -3.12 -18.71
N GLU A 77 -3.87 -3.86 -17.86
CA GLU A 77 -4.44 -4.84 -16.92
C GLU A 77 -4.93 -4.20 -15.61
N GLY A 78 -4.66 -2.90 -15.42
CA GLY A 78 -5.01 -2.12 -14.25
C GLY A 78 -3.99 -2.24 -13.12
N ASN A 79 -3.90 -1.18 -12.32
CA ASN A 79 -2.94 -0.98 -11.23
C ASN A 79 -3.41 -1.46 -9.84
N LEU A 80 -4.60 -2.04 -9.77
CA LEU A 80 -5.15 -2.67 -8.57
C LEU A 80 -4.94 -4.18 -8.63
N TYR A 81 -4.39 -4.74 -7.55
CA TYR A 81 -4.16 -6.16 -7.34
C TYR A 81 -4.99 -6.60 -6.13
N GLU A 82 -5.86 -7.57 -6.32
CA GLU A 82 -6.85 -8.00 -5.33
C GLU A 82 -6.51 -9.40 -4.83
N GLY A 83 -5.77 -9.46 -3.72
CA GLY A 83 -5.42 -10.69 -2.98
C GLY A 83 -5.32 -11.96 -3.83
N VAL A 84 -6.27 -12.88 -3.63
CA VAL A 84 -6.28 -14.22 -4.25
C VAL A 84 -6.69 -14.18 -5.74
N THR A 85 -7.57 -13.26 -6.14
CA THR A 85 -8.11 -13.22 -7.51
C THR A 85 -7.13 -12.60 -8.51
N LYS A 86 -6.40 -11.57 -8.07
CA LYS A 86 -5.36 -10.91 -8.85
C LYS A 86 -4.16 -10.60 -7.95
N PRO A 87 -3.33 -11.61 -7.62
CA PRO A 87 -2.19 -11.42 -6.74
C PRO A 87 -1.15 -10.47 -7.36
N PHE A 88 -0.47 -9.71 -6.50
CA PHE A 88 0.57 -8.79 -6.92
C PHE A 88 1.80 -9.57 -7.38
N ARG A 89 2.19 -9.40 -8.64
CA ARG A 89 3.36 -10.03 -9.25
C ARG A 89 4.09 -9.01 -10.10
N LEU A 90 5.42 -9.01 -10.04
CA LEU A 90 6.24 -8.02 -10.76
C LEU A 90 6.07 -8.12 -12.26
N GLU A 91 5.88 -9.32 -12.80
CA GLU A 91 5.60 -9.52 -14.23
C GLU A 91 4.27 -8.90 -14.71
N LYS A 92 3.34 -8.58 -13.81
CA LYS A 92 2.06 -7.91 -14.12
C LYS A 92 2.10 -6.40 -13.86
N ALA A 93 3.11 -5.94 -13.14
CA ALA A 93 3.28 -4.55 -12.78
C ALA A 93 4.13 -3.82 -13.81
N GLY A 94 3.83 -2.54 -13.99
CA GLY A 94 4.71 -1.63 -14.71
C GLY A 94 6.11 -1.55 -14.06
N PRO A 95 7.10 -1.02 -14.80
CA PRO A 95 8.44 -0.83 -14.26
C PRO A 95 8.42 0.18 -13.10
N PHE A 96 8.81 -0.26 -11.90
CA PHE A 96 8.91 0.60 -10.71
C PHE A 96 10.09 1.58 -10.72
N PHE A 97 11.06 1.38 -11.63
CA PHE A 97 12.22 2.25 -11.79
C PHE A 97 12.41 2.56 -13.27
N GLY A 98 12.62 3.84 -13.59
CA GLY A 98 12.89 4.28 -14.95
C GLY A 98 14.04 3.51 -15.58
N GLN A 99 13.76 2.86 -16.70
CA GLN A 99 14.69 2.65 -17.79
C GLN A 99 14.34 3.63 -18.90
#